data_AF-A0A2G6GKB4-F1
#
_entry.id   AF-A0A2G6GKB4-F1
#
_cell.length_a   1.000
_cell.length_b   1.000
_cell.length_c   1.000
_cell.angle_alpha   90.00
_cell.angle_beta   90.00
_cell.angle_gamma   90.00
#
_symmetry.space_group_name_H-M   'P 1'
#
loop_
_entity.id
_entity.type
_entity.pdbx_description
1 polymer ?
#
loop_
_entity_poly.entity_id
_entity_poly.type
_entity_poly.pdbx_seq_one_letter_code
_entity_poly.pdbx_strand_id
1 'polypeptide(L)'
;MKYFGEPVDLTDIVETAVYPMAEQVIAQATQLWNSGARLDAVLVAGGGAHLLGQYIEQYFRHARVVDNPVFANVTGYYRFAQRLR
;
A
#
# COMPACT_ATOMS: atom_id res chain seq x y z
N MET A 1 -2.53 20.01 -8.04
CA MET A 1 -1.24 20.12 -8.76
C MET A 1 -1.14 21.51 -9.38
N LYS A 2 0.03 22.04 -9.76
CA LYS A 2 0.11 23.24 -10.61
C LYS A 2 0.61 22.87 -12.00
N TYR A 3 -0.02 23.39 -13.06
CA TYR A 3 0.38 23.23 -14.44
C TYR A 3 0.50 24.62 -15.07
N PHE A 4 1.67 24.98 -15.58
CA PHE A 4 2.00 26.36 -16.00
C PHE A 4 1.67 27.44 -14.95
N GLY A 5 1.82 27.12 -13.66
CA GLY A 5 1.52 28.04 -12.55
C GLY A 5 0.06 28.02 -12.10
N GLU A 6 -0.85 27.52 -12.92
CA GLU A 6 -2.28 27.41 -12.60
C GLU A 6 -2.57 26.16 -11.76
N PRO A 7 -3.32 26.27 -10.65
CA PRO A 7 -3.75 25.10 -9.89
C PRO A 7 -4.72 24.27 -10.73
N VAL A 8 -4.37 23.02 -10.97
CA VAL A 8 -5.23 22.01 -11.59
C VAL A 8 -5.61 21.00 -10.52
N ASP A 9 -6.92 20.85 -10.34
CA ASP A 9 -7.49 19.76 -9.55
C ASP A 9 -7.53 18.50 -10.41
N LEU A 10 -6.96 17.42 -9.88
CA LEU A 10 -6.88 16.11 -10.52
C LEU A 10 -7.50 15.03 -9.64
N THR A 11 -8.17 15.41 -8.55
CA THR A 11 -8.65 14.47 -7.53
C THR A 11 -9.51 13.38 -8.16
N ASP A 12 -10.54 13.74 -8.93
CA ASP A 12 -11.44 12.78 -9.58
C ASP A 12 -10.70 11.84 -10.55
N ILE A 13 -9.73 12.35 -11.31
CA ILE A 13 -8.94 11.56 -12.27
C ILE A 13 -8.06 10.56 -11.52
N VAL A 14 -7.46 10.99 -10.42
CA VAL A 14 -6.65 10.12 -9.58
C VAL A 14 -7.52 9.07 -8.91
N GLU A 15 -8.66 9.43 -8.33
CA GLU A 15 -9.56 8.49 -7.67
C GLU A 15 -10.11 7.43 -8.63
N THR A 16 -10.53 7.84 -9.82
CA THR A 16 -11.03 6.92 -10.87
C THR A 16 -9.95 5.96 -11.38
N ALA A 17 -8.66 6.31 -11.28
CA ALA A 17 -7.56 5.43 -11.63
C ALA A 17 -7.08 4.55 -10.47
N VAL A 18 -7.06 5.09 -9.24
CA VAL A 18 -6.51 4.42 -8.05
C VAL A 18 -7.45 3.32 -7.55
N TYR A 19 -8.77 3.55 -7.56
CA TYR A 19 -9.73 2.57 -7.06
C TYR A 19 -9.67 1.22 -7.82
N PRO A 20 -9.72 1.17 -9.16
CA PRO A 20 -9.59 -0.09 -9.89
C PRO A 20 -8.25 -0.80 -9.65
N MET A 21 -7.17 -0.04 -9.46
CA MET A 21 -5.87 -0.61 -9.13
C MET A 21 -5.89 -1.30 -7.75
N ALA A 22 -6.53 -0.67 -6.76
CA ALA A 22 -6.69 -1.28 -5.44
C ALA A 22 -7.52 -2.58 -5.51
N GLU A 23 -8.63 -2.58 -6.26
CA GLU A 23 -9.45 -3.78 -6.47
C GLU A 23 -8.65 -4.92 -7.11
N GLN A 24 -7.79 -4.62 -8.10
CA GLN A 24 -6.93 -5.62 -8.73
C GLN A 24 -5.93 -6.22 -7.74
N VAL A 25 -5.27 -5.39 -6.92
CA VAL A 25 -4.35 -5.86 -5.88
C VAL A 25 -5.07 -6.76 -4.87
N ILE A 26 -6.26 -6.33 -4.41
CA ILE A 26 -7.08 -7.09 -3.47
C ILE A 26 -7.51 -8.43 -4.08
N ALA A 27 -7.98 -8.45 -5.33
CA ALA A 27 -8.43 -9.68 -5.97
C ALA A 27 -7.29 -10.69 -6.11
N GLN A 28 -6.10 -10.25 -6.53
CA GLN A 28 -4.92 -11.10 -6.64
C GLN A 28 -4.46 -11.63 -5.28
N ALA A 29 -4.42 -10.78 -4.26
CA ALA A 29 -4.09 -11.19 -2.89
C ALA A 29 -5.08 -12.22 -2.34
N THR A 30 -6.38 -11.97 -2.49
CA THR A 30 -7.47 -12.87 -2.08
C THR A 30 -7.37 -14.23 -2.77
N GLN A 31 -7.06 -14.24 -4.08
CA GLN A 31 -6.88 -15.47 -4.84
C GLN A 31 -5.67 -16.27 -4.32
N LEU A 32 -4.54 -15.61 -4.09
CA LEU A 32 -3.32 -16.27 -3.61
C LEU A 32 -3.44 -16.80 -2.18
N TRP A 33 -4.14 -16.06 -1.31
CA TRP A 33 -4.22 -16.38 0.12
C TRP A 33 -5.48 -17.12 0.53
N ASN A 34 -6.32 -17.56 -0.42
CA ASN A 34 -7.64 -18.14 -0.15
C ASN A 34 -8.44 -17.27 0.84
N SER A 35 -8.74 -16.03 0.47
CA SER A 35 -9.32 -14.94 1.28
C SER A 35 -8.39 -14.25 2.28
N GLY A 36 -7.24 -14.83 2.64
CA GLY A 36 -6.33 -14.22 3.63
C GLY A 36 -6.87 -14.23 5.06
N ALA A 37 -8.05 -14.80 5.33
CA ALA A 37 -8.68 -14.80 6.66
C ALA A 37 -7.87 -15.50 7.76
N ARG A 38 -6.91 -16.36 7.39
CA ARG A 38 -6.02 -17.07 8.33
C ARG A 38 -4.73 -16.31 8.64
N LEU A 39 -4.49 -15.15 8.01
CA LEU A 39 -3.33 -14.33 8.30
C LEU A 39 -3.59 -13.52 9.58
N ASP A 40 -2.63 -13.51 10.49
CA ASP A 40 -2.71 -12.69 11.70
C ASP A 40 -2.60 -11.19 11.40
N ALA A 41 -1.86 -10.85 10.35
CA ALA A 41 -1.65 -9.48 9.91
C ALA A 41 -1.29 -9.39 8.42
N VAL A 42 -1.69 -8.30 7.78
CA VAL A 42 -1.26 -7.91 6.43
C VAL A 42 -0.54 -6.56 6.56
N LEU A 43 0.74 -6.51 6.23
CA LEU A 43 1.52 -5.27 6.34
C LEU A 43 1.74 -4.68 4.94
N VAL A 44 1.23 -3.46 4.73
CA VAL A 44 1.35 -2.77 3.45
C VAL A 44 2.54 -1.81 3.51
N ALA A 45 3.46 -1.95 2.56
CA ALA A 45 4.69 -1.16 2.44
C ALA A 45 4.89 -0.67 1.00
N GLY A 46 5.97 0.07 0.76
CA GLY A 46 6.28 0.72 -0.52
C GLY A 46 5.50 2.01 -0.75
N GLY A 47 5.87 2.75 -1.80
CA GLY A 47 5.21 4.04 -2.13
C GLY A 47 3.73 3.91 -2.47
N GLY A 48 3.34 2.78 -3.08
CA GLY A 48 1.93 2.50 -3.40
C GLY A 48 1.03 2.43 -2.17
N ALA A 49 1.57 2.16 -0.98
CA ALA A 49 0.80 2.15 0.26
C ALA A 49 0.14 3.50 0.57
N HIS A 50 0.71 4.61 0.12
CA HIS A 50 0.12 5.95 0.31
C HIS A 50 -1.17 6.16 -0.49
N LEU A 51 -1.35 5.44 -1.60
CA LEU A 51 -2.53 5.55 -2.45
C LEU A 51 -3.52 4.39 -2.21
N LEU A 52 -2.98 3.17 -2.12
CA LEU A 52 -3.77 1.95 -2.05
C LEU A 52 -4.09 1.50 -0.62
N GLY A 53 -3.34 1.99 0.37
CA GLY A 53 -3.38 1.51 1.75
C GLY A 53 -4.77 1.52 2.36
N GLN A 54 -5.48 2.65 2.24
CA GLN A 54 -6.83 2.79 2.79
C GLN A 54 -7.82 1.75 2.24
N TYR A 55 -7.74 1.43 0.94
CA TYR A 55 -8.62 0.45 0.30
C TYR A 55 -8.29 -0.98 0.75
N ILE A 56 -7.00 -1.28 0.94
CA ILE A 56 -6.53 -2.57 1.43
C ILE A 56 -6.94 -2.77 2.90
N GLU A 57 -6.82 -1.74 3.74
CA GLU A 57 -7.26 -1.74 5.14
C GLU A 57 -8.78 -1.89 5.30
N GLN A 58 -9.56 -1.29 4.40
CA GLN A 58 -11.01 -1.46 4.36
C GLN A 58 -11.42 -2.89 4.02
N TYR A 59 -10.67 -3.58 3.15
CA TYR A 59 -10.97 -4.96 2.74
C TYR A 59 -10.46 -6.00 3.74
N PHE A 60 -9.17 -5.95 4.08
CA PHE A 60 -8.56 -6.85 5.05
C PHE A 60 -8.54 -6.17 6.43
N ARG A 61 -9.46 -6.54 7.32
CA ARG A 61 -9.59 -5.92 8.67
C ARG A 61 -8.32 -6.00 9.54
N HIS A 62 -7.41 -6.91 9.22
CA HIS A 62 -6.12 -7.11 9.90
C HIS A 62 -4.95 -6.52 9.10
N ALA A 63 -5.23 -5.74 8.06
CA ALA A 63 -4.22 -4.99 7.33
C ALA A 63 -3.89 -3.66 8.03
N ARG A 64 -2.64 -3.23 7.90
CA ARG A 64 -2.20 -1.87 8.24
C ARG A 64 -1.07 -1.41 7.32
N VAL A 65 -1.08 -0.14 6.96
CA VAL A 65 0.08 0.54 6.39
C VAL A 65 1.13 0.73 7.49
N VAL A 66 2.38 0.39 7.21
CA VAL A 66 3.48 0.58 8.18
C VAL A 66 3.92 2.05 8.21
N ASP A 67 4.40 2.54 9.37
CA ASP A 67 4.68 3.98 9.61
C ASP A 67 5.55 4.68 8.55
N ASN A 68 6.54 3.96 7.99
CA ASN A 68 7.43 4.47 6.95
C ASN A 68 7.44 3.49 5.77
N PRO A 69 6.36 3.42 4.97
CA PRO A 69 6.15 2.31 4.05
C PRO A 69 7.22 2.28 2.95
N VAL A 70 7.67 3.44 2.48
CA VAL A 70 8.76 3.56 1.50
C VAL A 70 10.11 3.04 2.03
N PHE A 71 10.39 3.25 3.32
CA PHE A 71 11.66 2.85 3.95
C PHE A 71 11.61 1.50 4.66
N ALA A 72 10.46 0.83 4.69
CA ALA A 72 10.25 -0.39 5.45
C ALA A 72 11.29 -1.48 5.11
N ASN A 73 11.53 -1.71 3.82
CA ASN A 73 12.48 -2.73 3.36
C ASN A 73 13.93 -2.35 3.68
N VAL A 74 14.35 -1.11 3.39
CA VAL A 74 15.73 -0.66 3.63
C VAL A 74 16.06 -0.65 5.12
N THR A 75 15.10 -0.25 5.97
CA THR A 75 15.23 -0.34 7.43
C THR A 75 15.39 -1.79 7.88
N GLY A 76 14.63 -2.72 7.29
CA GLY A 76 14.78 -4.15 7.50
C GLY A 76 16.17 -4.65 7.13
N TYR A 77 16.66 -4.31 5.94
CA TYR A 77 18.00 -4.69 5.47
C TYR A 77 19.10 -4.18 6.39
N TYR A 78 19.05 -2.92 6.79
CA TYR A 78 20.01 -2.34 7.72
C TYR A 78 20.03 -3.07 9.06
N ARG A 79 18.87 -3.25 9.69
CA ARG A 79 18.74 -3.96 10.98
C ARG A 79 19.16 -5.42 10.87
N PHE A 80 18.92 -6.07 9.73
CA PHE A 80 19.34 -7.44 9.47
C PHE A 80 20.86 -7.54 9.39
N ALA A 81 21.50 -6.66 8.61
CA ALA A 81 22.97 -6.61 8.49
C ALA A 81 23.66 -6.33 9.83
N GLN A 82 23.07 -5.50 10.69
CA GLN A 82 23.60 -5.25 12.04
C GLN A 82 23.59 -6.49 12.94
N ARG A 83 22.64 -7.43 12.74
CA ARG A 83 22.55 -8.67 13.52
C ARG A 83 23.49 -9.76 13.03
N LEU A 84 24.02 -9.64 11.82
CA LEU A 84 24.97 -10.59 11.23
C LEU A 84 26.44 -10.23 11.52
N ARG A 85 26.68 -9.12 12.22
CA ARG A 85 27.99 -8.71 12.73
C ARG A 85 28.12 -9.11 14.19
#